data_AF-A0ABD0NP29-F1
#
_entry.id   AF-A0ABD0NP29-F1
#
_cell.length_a   1.000
_cell.length_b   1.000
_cell.length_c   1.000
_cell.angle_alpha   90.00
_cell.angle_beta   90.00
_cell.angle_gamma   90.00
#
_symmetry.space_group_name_H-M   'P 1'
#
loop_
_entity.id
_entity.type
_entity.pdbx_description
1 polymer ?
#
loop_
_entity_poly.entity_id
_entity_poly.type
_entity_poly.pdbx_seq_one_letter_code
_entity_poly.pdbx_strand_id
1 'polypeptide(L)' 'QKLYSSPEVRFGQSWLSSAAYVAAVHFHANIERSEKFMAPLPSRVLKESDKPPRIADLSADENHALYIFGWMHSVNQLL' A
#
# COMPACT_ATOMS: atom_id res chain seq x y z
N GLN A 1 -2.00 11.44 15.71
CA GLN A 1 -1.33 10.35 14.97
C GLN A 1 -0.45 9.46 15.87
N LYS A 2 -0.78 9.23 17.16
CA LYS A 2 0.00 8.37 18.09
C LYS A 2 -0.56 6.93 18.26
N LEU A 3 -1.51 6.52 17.43
CA LEU A 3 -2.20 5.22 17.56
C LEU A 3 -1.61 4.11 16.69
N TYR A 4 -0.88 4.46 15.63
CA TYR A 4 -0.34 3.51 14.65
C TYR A 4 1.18 3.61 14.59
N SER A 5 1.82 2.48 14.25
CA SER A 5 3.26 2.42 14.05
C SER A 5 3.69 3.31 12.87
N SER A 6 4.95 3.72 12.86
CA SER A 6 5.51 4.52 11.77
C SER A 6 5.40 3.80 10.41
N PRO A 7 5.67 2.49 10.29
CA PRO A 7 5.39 1.73 9.06
C PRO A 7 3.93 1.80 8.61
N GLU A 8 2.98 1.68 9.54
CA GLU A 8 1.55 1.73 9.22
C GLU A 8 1.14 3.12 8.71
N VAL A 9 1.60 4.18 9.35
CA VAL A 9 1.33 5.55 8.91
C VAL A 9 1.87 5.80 7.50
N ARG A 10 3.10 5.33 7.22
CA ARG A 10 3.69 5.43 5.87
C ARG A 10 2.91 4.62 4.84
N PHE A 11 2.46 3.41 5.21
CA PHE A 11 1.60 2.62 4.34
C PHE A 11 0.32 3.39 3.98
N GLY A 12 -0.39 3.95 4.96
CA GLY A 12 -1.60 4.74 4.71
C GLY A 12 -1.38 5.94 3.77
N GLN A 13 -0.25 6.64 3.92
CA GLN A 13 0.12 7.73 3.00
C GLN A 13 0.38 7.21 1.58
N SER A 14 1.12 6.10 1.47
CA SER A 14 1.45 5.52 0.17
C SER A 14 0.26 4.91 -0.55
N TRP A 15 -0.68 4.33 0.19
CA TRP A 15 -1.97 3.84 -0.30
C TRP A 15 -2.83 4.99 -0.83
N LEU A 16 -2.89 6.11 -0.11
CA LEU A 16 -3.62 7.29 -0.59
C LEU A 16 -3.03 7.83 -1.90
N SER A 17 -1.70 7.86 -2.03
CA SER A 17 -1.04 8.20 -3.28
C SER A 17 -1.40 7.23 -4.40
N SER A 18 -1.34 5.91 -4.17
CA SER A 18 -1.66 4.93 -5.21
C SER A 18 -3.13 5.01 -5.66
N ALA A 19 -4.07 5.25 -4.74
CA ALA A 19 -5.46 5.49 -5.07
C ALA A 19 -5.66 6.69 -6.01
N ALA A 20 -4.87 7.76 -5.85
CA ALA A 20 -4.92 8.91 -6.76
C ALA A 20 -4.46 8.55 -8.18
N TYR A 21 -3.40 7.75 -8.34
CA TYR A 21 -2.98 7.25 -9.65
C TYR A 21 -4.04 6.37 -10.31
N VAL A 22 -4.66 5.48 -9.53
CA VAL A 22 -5.74 4.59 -10.00
C VAL A 22 -6.96 5.40 -10.45
N ALA A 23 -7.31 6.46 -9.72
CA ALA A 23 -8.37 7.38 -10.11
C ALA A 23 -8.03 8.14 -11.41
N ALA A 24 -6.77 8.59 -11.57
CA ALA A 24 -6.32 9.35 -12.74
C ALA A 24 -6.39 8.55 -14.05
N VAL A 25 -6.28 7.22 -13.99
CA VAL A 25 -6.42 6.34 -15.17
C VAL A 25 -7.87 5.90 -15.42
N HIS A 26 -8.85 6.57 -14.79
CA HIS A 26 -10.27 6.23 -14.88
C HIS A 26 -10.57 4.76 -14.58
N PHE A 27 -9.90 4.21 -13.57
CA PHE A 27 -10.14 2.85 -13.13
C PHE A 27 -11.62 2.64 -12.81
N HIS A 28 -12.22 1.65 -13.48
CA HIS A 28 -13.61 1.29 -13.25
C HIS A 28 -13.74 0.45 -11.97
N ALA A 29 -14.10 1.12 -10.88
CA ALA A 29 -14.22 0.53 -9.53
C ALA A 29 -15.50 -0.31 -9.35
N ASN A 30 -15.67 -1.35 -10.16
CA ASN A 30 -16.68 -2.37 -9.91
C ASN A 30 -16.19 -3.39 -8.87
N ILE A 31 -17.08 -4.28 -8.41
CA ILE A 31 -16.77 -5.25 -7.34
C ILE A 31 -15.59 -6.15 -7.73
N GLU A 32 -15.61 -6.74 -8.93
CA GLU A 32 -14.59 -7.68 -9.39
C GLU A 32 -13.19 -7.05 -9.49
N ARG A 33 -13.11 -5.81 -9.98
CA ARG A 33 -11.84 -5.09 -10.11
C ARG A 33 -11.35 -4.55 -8.77
N SER A 34 -12.26 -4.07 -7.94
CA SER A 34 -11.94 -3.58 -6.60
C SER A 34 -11.42 -4.70 -5.71
N GLU A 35 -12.00 -5.90 -5.80
CA GLU A 35 -11.52 -7.09 -5.11
C GLU A 35 -10.05 -7.38 -5.49
N LYS A 36 -9.73 -7.42 -6.79
CA LYS A 36 -8.36 -7.63 -7.27
C LYS A 36 -7.40 -6.52 -6.80
N PHE A 37 -7.87 -5.28 -6.70
CA PHE A 37 -7.06 -4.15 -6.23
C PHE A 37 -6.78 -4.20 -4.72
N MET A 38 -7.74 -4.70 -3.94
CA MET A 38 -7.60 -4.83 -2.48
C MET A 38 -6.96 -6.15 -2.05
N ALA A 39 -6.98 -7.18 -2.89
CA ALA A 39 -6.45 -8.51 -2.58
C ALA A 39 -4.99 -8.51 -2.07
N PRO A 40 -4.06 -7.72 -2.62
CA PRO A 40 -2.67 -7.73 -2.15
C PRO A 40 -2.42 -6.71 -1.01
N LEU A 41 -3.46 -6.19 -0.35
CA LEU A 41 -3.28 -5.34 0.81
C LEU A 41 -2.82 -6.15 2.03
N PRO A 42 -2.03 -5.55 2.94
CA PRO A 42 -1.62 -6.22 4.17
C PRO A 42 -2.82 -6.75 4.95
N SER A 43 -2.82 -8.04 5.24
CA SER A 43 -3.83 -8.74 6.04
C SER A 43 -3.81 -8.36 7.52
N ARG A 44 -2.82 -7.58 7.95
CA ARG A 44 -2.70 -7.02 9.31
C ARG A 44 -2.08 -5.63 9.31
N VAL A 45 -2.34 -4.89 10.39
CA VAL A 45 -1.68 -3.62 10.71
C VAL A 45 -0.16 -3.84 10.83
N LEU A 46 0.63 -2.94 10.27
CA LEU A 46 2.08 -3.00 10.30
C LEU A 46 2.62 -2.61 11.68
N LYS A 47 3.69 -3.27 12.08
CA LYS A 47 4.41 -3.10 13.35
C LYS A 47 5.72 -2.38 13.09
N GLU A 48 6.33 -1.78 14.11
CA GLU A 48 7.59 -1.03 13.98
C GLU A 48 8.76 -1.87 13.40
N SER A 49 8.77 -3.18 13.62
CA SER A 49 9.79 -4.08 13.07
C SER A 49 9.62 -4.41 11.59
N ASP A 50 8.46 -4.11 11.01
CA ASP A 50 8.13 -4.51 9.64
C ASP A 50 8.92 -3.68 8.62
N LYS A 51 9.59 -4.38 7.70
CA LYS A 51 10.43 -3.79 6.67
C LYS A 51 10.13 -4.46 5.32
N PRO A 52 9.27 -3.85 4.49
CA PRO A 52 9.09 -4.28 3.12
C PRO A 52 10.42 -4.26 2.35
N PRO A 53 10.63 -5.13 1.36
CA PRO A 53 9.69 -6.12 0.82
C PRO A 53 9.81 -7.50 1.49
N ARG A 54 10.34 -7.60 2.71
CA ARG A 54 10.63 -8.90 3.36
C ARG A 54 10.06 -8.96 4.78
N ILE A 55 8.75 -8.99 4.87
CA ILE A 55 8.01 -9.23 6.12
C ILE A 55 7.60 -10.70 6.14
N ALA A 56 8.13 -11.46 7.10
CA ALA A 56 8.11 -12.92 7.10
C ALA A 56 6.70 -13.53 7.23
N ASP A 57 5.77 -12.84 7.86
CA ASP A 57 4.38 -13.26 8.08
C ASP A 57 3.39 -12.63 7.10
N LEU A 58 3.87 -11.95 6.05
CA LEU A 58 3.06 -11.51 4.91
C LEU A 58 3.40 -12.36 3.68
N SER A 59 2.42 -12.54 2.81
CA SER A 59 2.59 -13.18 1.50
C SER A 59 3.53 -12.38 0.59
N ALA A 60 3.94 -13.02 -0.51
CA ALA A 60 4.75 -12.36 -1.54
C ALA A 60 4.01 -11.17 -2.17
N ASP A 61 2.71 -11.31 -2.42
CA ASP A 61 1.88 -10.28 -3.04
C ASP A 61 1.68 -9.08 -2.10
N GLU A 62 1.45 -9.32 -0.82
CA GLU A 62 1.36 -8.25 0.19
C GLU A 62 2.68 -7.47 0.33
N ASN A 63 3.80 -8.18 0.41
CA ASN A 63 5.12 -7.56 0.45
C ASN A 63 5.41 -6.73 -0.82
N HIS A 64 5.01 -7.25 -1.98
CA HIS A 64 5.20 -6.58 -3.24
C HIS A 64 4.33 -5.31 -3.35
N ALA A 65 3.06 -5.37 -2.94
CA ALA A 65 2.18 -4.20 -2.92
C ALA A 65 2.70 -3.09 -2.01
N LEU A 66 3.16 -3.43 -0.80
CA LEU A 66 3.80 -2.46 0.11
C LEU A 66 5.00 -1.76 -0.53
N TYR A 67 5.83 -2.52 -1.26
CA TYR A 67 6.97 -1.97 -1.97
C TYR A 67 6.55 -1.03 -3.11
N ILE A 68 5.61 -1.45 -3.95
CA ILE A 68 5.14 -0.64 -5.10
C ILE A 68 4.48 0.65 -4.63
N PHE A 69 3.62 0.61 -3.61
CA PHE A 69 2.99 1.83 -3.10
C PHE A 69 4.01 2.79 -2.49
N GLY A 70 4.98 2.27 -1.73
CA GLY A 70 6.08 3.09 -1.20
C GLY A 70 6.91 3.75 -2.31
N TRP A 71 7.19 3.02 -3.39
CA TRP A 71 7.86 3.55 -4.57
C TRP A 71 7.02 4.64 -5.27
N MET A 72 5.74 4.39 -5.54
CA MET A 72 4.83 5.37 -6.17
C MET A 72 4.73 6.66 -5.35
N HIS A 73 4.60 6.53 -4.02
CA HIS A 73 4.58 7.68 -3.13
C HIS A 73 5.88 8.48 -3.18
N SER A 74 7.03 7.79 -3.20
CA SER A 74 8.34 8.44 -3.32
C SER A 74 8.46 9.22 -4.63
N VAL A 75 8.04 8.63 -5.75
CA VAL A 75 8.02 9.31 -7.06
C VAL A 75 7.09 10.54 -7.03
N ASN A 76 5.91 10.43 -6.43
CA ASN A 76 4.96 11.54 -6.30
C ASN A 76 5.43 12.68 -5.39
N GLN A 77 6.45 12.47 -4.55
CA GLN A 77 7.06 13.53 -3.73
C GLN A 77 8.30 14.16 -4.38
N LEU A 78 8.85 13.54 -5.42
CA LEU A 78 10.00 14.06 -6.16
C LEU A 78 9.61 15.03 -7.29
N LEU A 79 8.37 14.94 -7.77
CA LEU A 79 7.78 15.79 -8.80
C LEU A 79 7.06 16.99 -8.17
#